data_AF-A0A1I2P474-F1
#
_entry.id   AF-A0A1I2P474-F1
#
_cell.length_a   1.000
_cell.length_b   1.000
_cell.length_c   1.000
_cell.angle_alpha   90.00
_cell.angle_beta   90.00
_cell.angle_gamma   90.00
#
_symmetry.space_group_name_H-M   'P 1'
#
loop_
_entity.id
_entity.type
_entity.pdbx_description
1 polymer ?
#
loop_
_entity_poly.entity_id
_entity_poly.type
_entity_poly.pdbx_seq_one_letter_code
_entity_poly.pdbx_strand_id
1 'polypeptide(L)'
;MKLKKLKRAALKNVNLLENDYDRLNKSLSYDLNIGITNFSEEENRYFNCQRKERKYASFTIELNAIVEQLLKDIYQKYYEEEFDGNGHVIETLEKKLGNFIEFGKSVNNKNLVALRNYIVHQKYSLELAKKNAEKFDLDRNMSNEELFSLLFKNTYSYIEKIKKIKE
;
A
#
# COMPACT_ATOMS: atom_id res chain seq x y z
N MET A 1 5.64 7.91 -25.68
CA MET A 1 5.85 8.48 -24.31
C MET A 1 5.97 7.36 -23.28
N LYS A 2 7.18 7.11 -22.74
CA LYS A 2 7.48 5.97 -21.83
C LYS A 2 6.84 6.13 -20.42
N LEU A 3 6.85 7.34 -19.84
CA LEU A 3 6.30 7.61 -18.50
C LEU A 3 4.78 7.37 -18.36
N LYS A 4 3.98 7.79 -19.37
CA LYS A 4 2.52 7.59 -19.36
C LYS A 4 2.14 6.11 -19.27
N LYS A 5 2.91 5.24 -19.96
CA LYS A 5 2.69 3.79 -19.95
C LYS A 5 2.98 3.20 -18.57
N LEU A 6 4.10 3.58 -17.94
CA LEU A 6 4.47 3.14 -16.59
C LEU A 6 3.41 3.57 -15.56
N LYS A 7 3.00 4.84 -15.56
CA LYS A 7 1.92 5.33 -14.69
C LYS A 7 0.62 4.56 -14.89
N ARG A 8 0.20 4.33 -16.15
CA ARG A 8 -1.03 3.59 -16.45
C ARG A 8 -0.97 2.15 -15.95
N ALA A 9 0.18 1.50 -16.04
CA ALA A 9 0.38 0.16 -15.49
C ALA A 9 0.27 0.16 -13.96
N ALA A 10 0.94 1.10 -13.29
CA ALA A 10 0.85 1.23 -11.83
C ALA A 10 -0.58 1.54 -11.35
N LEU A 11 -1.29 2.48 -11.98
CA LEU A 11 -2.69 2.78 -11.67
C LEU A 11 -3.61 1.57 -11.92
N LYS A 12 -3.34 0.77 -12.95
CA LYS A 12 -4.08 -0.48 -13.17
C LYS A 12 -3.90 -1.44 -11.99
N ASN A 13 -2.68 -1.58 -11.46
CA ASN A 13 -2.42 -2.42 -10.29
C ASN A 13 -3.12 -1.88 -9.03
N VAL A 14 -3.12 -0.55 -8.82
CA VAL A 14 -3.87 0.08 -7.72
C VAL A 14 -5.37 -0.25 -7.82
N ASN A 15 -5.96 -0.15 -9.01
CA ASN A 15 -7.37 -0.48 -9.22
C ASN A 15 -7.68 -1.98 -9.07
N LEU A 16 -6.74 -2.86 -9.43
CA LEU A 16 -6.89 -4.31 -9.17
C LEU A 16 -6.96 -4.58 -7.66
N LEU A 17 -6.14 -3.89 -6.88
CA LEU A 17 -6.14 -4.00 -5.42
C LEU A 17 -7.46 -3.53 -4.78
N GLU A 18 -8.06 -2.47 -5.31
CA GLU A 18 -9.40 -2.02 -4.90
C GLU A 18 -10.47 -3.10 -5.17
N ASN A 19 -10.42 -3.76 -6.33
CA ASN A 19 -11.33 -4.87 -6.62
C ASN A 19 -11.15 -6.04 -5.65
N ASP A 20 -9.92 -6.35 -5.26
CA ASP A 20 -9.64 -7.43 -4.29
C ASP A 20 -10.09 -7.06 -2.86
N TYR A 21 -9.97 -5.78 -2.50
CA TYR A 21 -10.57 -5.23 -1.29
C TYR A 21 -12.10 -5.36 -1.29
N ASP A 22 -12.76 -5.01 -2.40
CA ASP A 22 -14.22 -5.14 -2.52
C ASP A 22 -14.67 -6.61 -2.44
N ARG A 23 -13.91 -7.52 -3.06
CA ARG A 23 -14.15 -8.96 -2.97
C ARG A 23 -13.99 -9.45 -1.54
N LEU A 24 -12.99 -8.98 -0.80
CA LEU A 24 -12.81 -9.33 0.61
C LEU A 24 -14.06 -8.96 1.42
N ASN A 25 -14.56 -7.74 1.26
CA ASN A 25 -15.74 -7.26 1.98
C ASN A 25 -17.01 -8.05 1.60
N LYS A 26 -17.09 -8.55 0.37
CA LYS A 26 -18.21 -9.40 -0.10
C LYS A 26 -18.08 -10.86 0.37
N SER A 27 -16.90 -11.48 0.29
CA SER A 27 -16.70 -12.93 0.54
C SER A 27 -16.75 -13.31 2.02
N LEU A 28 -16.49 -12.38 2.92
CA LEU A 28 -16.56 -12.62 4.38
C LEU A 28 -17.97 -12.97 4.88
N SER A 29 -19.01 -12.72 4.08
CA SER A 29 -20.37 -13.19 4.36
C SER A 29 -20.54 -14.71 4.15
N TYR A 30 -19.67 -15.35 3.36
CA TYR A 30 -19.81 -16.73 2.90
C TYR A 30 -18.92 -17.73 3.66
N ASP A 31 -17.72 -17.31 4.09
CA ASP A 31 -16.72 -18.19 4.73
C ASP A 31 -17.05 -18.60 6.17
N LEU A 32 -18.10 -18.04 6.80
CA LEU A 32 -18.56 -18.44 8.13
C LEU A 32 -19.20 -19.84 8.17
N ASN A 33 -19.58 -20.40 7.01
CA ASN A 33 -20.28 -21.68 6.90
C ASN A 33 -19.37 -22.87 6.52
N ILE A 34 -18.06 -22.65 6.35
CA ILE A 34 -17.12 -23.75 6.10
C ILE A 34 -16.76 -24.35 7.45
N GLY A 35 -17.53 -25.35 7.88
CA GLY A 35 -17.37 -26.05 9.14
C GLY A 35 -15.99 -26.70 9.26
N ILE A 36 -15.04 -25.99 9.88
CA ILE A 36 -13.87 -26.61 10.49
C ILE A 36 -14.37 -27.21 11.80
N THR A 37 -14.65 -28.50 11.78
CA THR A 37 -15.41 -29.26 12.79
C THR A 37 -14.77 -29.34 14.18
N ASN A 38 -13.61 -28.71 14.39
CA ASN A 38 -12.83 -28.82 15.63
C ASN A 38 -12.77 -27.52 16.44
N PHE A 39 -13.35 -26.42 15.95
CA PHE A 39 -13.36 -25.14 16.65
C PHE A 39 -14.79 -24.72 16.98
N SER A 40 -14.96 -24.10 18.14
CA SER A 40 -16.20 -23.42 18.51
C SER A 40 -16.52 -22.27 17.55
N GLU A 41 -17.78 -21.83 17.53
CA GLU A 41 -18.17 -20.66 16.73
C GLU A 41 -17.37 -19.40 17.11
N GLU A 42 -17.07 -19.22 18.40
CA GLU A 42 -16.29 -18.09 18.90
C GLU A 42 -14.86 -18.12 18.37
N GLU A 43 -14.20 -19.28 18.40
CA GLU A 43 -12.86 -19.46 17.85
C GLU A 43 -12.84 -19.24 16.33
N ASN A 44 -13.83 -19.76 15.61
CA ASN A 44 -13.96 -19.54 14.17
C ASN A 44 -14.13 -18.04 13.85
N ARG A 45 -14.96 -17.32 14.62
CA ARG A 45 -15.09 -15.85 14.49
C ARG A 45 -13.76 -15.14 14.74
N TYR A 46 -13.04 -15.53 15.81
CA TYR A 46 -11.73 -14.97 16.11
C TYR A 46 -10.72 -15.17 14.97
N PHE A 47 -10.60 -16.39 14.43
CA PHE A 47 -9.70 -16.66 13.31
C PHE A 47 -10.08 -15.90 12.04
N ASN A 48 -11.38 -15.76 11.76
CA ASN A 48 -11.87 -14.98 10.63
C ASN A 48 -11.54 -13.49 10.77
N CYS A 49 -11.69 -12.91 11.96
CA CYS A 49 -11.26 -11.54 12.25
C CYS A 49 -9.75 -11.36 12.04
N GLN A 50 -8.93 -12.27 12.56
CA GLN A 50 -7.46 -12.24 12.38
C GLN A 50 -7.05 -12.41 10.92
N ARG A 51 -7.77 -13.21 10.14
CA ARG A 51 -7.53 -13.37 8.70
C ARG A 51 -7.92 -12.11 7.94
N LYS A 52 -9.04 -11.47 8.27
CA LYS A 52 -9.46 -10.18 7.69
C LYS A 52 -8.43 -9.09 7.95
N GLU A 53 -7.96 -8.98 9.20
CA GLU A 53 -6.93 -8.02 9.58
C GLU A 53 -5.65 -8.18 8.76
N ARG A 54 -5.15 -9.43 8.64
CA ARG A 54 -3.96 -9.72 7.84
C ARG A 54 -4.13 -9.38 6.36
N LYS A 55 -5.32 -9.55 5.79
CA LYS A 55 -5.58 -9.14 4.40
C LYS A 55 -5.51 -7.62 4.25
N TYR A 56 -6.06 -6.83 5.17
CA TYR A 56 -5.89 -5.37 5.14
C TYR A 56 -4.43 -4.94 5.29
N ALA A 57 -3.67 -5.60 6.16
CA ALA A 57 -2.25 -5.38 6.31
C ALA A 57 -1.50 -5.65 4.99
N SER A 58 -1.88 -6.71 4.27
CA SER A 58 -1.35 -7.02 2.95
C SER A 58 -1.62 -5.93 1.92
N PHE A 59 -2.85 -5.41 1.87
CA PHE A 59 -3.18 -4.32 0.95
C PHE A 59 -2.35 -3.06 1.21
N THR A 60 -2.08 -2.74 2.48
CA THR A 60 -1.21 -1.62 2.85
C THR A 60 0.21 -1.81 2.30
N ILE A 61 0.76 -3.01 2.43
CA ILE A 61 2.09 -3.34 1.92
C ILE A 61 2.12 -3.30 0.39
N GLU A 62 1.08 -3.78 -0.27
CA GLU A 62 0.99 -3.85 -1.72
C GLU A 62 0.87 -2.46 -2.37
N LEU A 63 0.10 -1.54 -1.76
CA LEU A 63 0.07 -0.13 -2.19
C LEU A 63 1.48 0.49 -2.16
N ASN A 64 2.26 0.23 -1.10
CA ASN A 64 3.64 0.71 -0.99
C ASN A 64 4.53 0.09 -2.07
N ALA A 65 4.41 -1.21 -2.31
CA ALA A 65 5.18 -1.93 -3.33
C ALA A 65 4.89 -1.40 -4.74
N ILE A 66 3.63 -1.07 -5.07
CA ILE A 66 3.27 -0.50 -6.38
C ILE A 66 4.01 0.82 -6.63
N VAL A 67 4.09 1.69 -5.61
CA VAL A 67 4.84 2.96 -5.71
C VAL A 67 6.32 2.70 -5.89
N GLU A 68 6.90 1.82 -5.07
CA GLU A 68 8.32 1.49 -5.15
C GLU A 68 8.71 0.95 -6.54
N GLN A 69 7.93 0.00 -7.07
CA GLN A 69 8.19 -0.60 -8.38
C GLN A 69 8.03 0.41 -9.51
N LEU A 70 7.01 1.28 -9.45
CA LEU A 70 6.87 2.37 -10.42
C LEU A 70 8.12 3.27 -10.45
N LEU A 71 8.63 3.66 -9.28
CA LEU A 71 9.81 4.51 -9.19
C LEU A 71 11.08 3.80 -9.69
N LYS A 72 11.24 2.51 -9.42
CA LYS A 72 12.33 1.68 -9.96
C LYS A 72 12.27 1.58 -11.48
N ASP A 73 11.09 1.32 -12.04
CA ASP A 73 10.88 1.29 -13.49
C ASP A 73 11.23 2.63 -14.15
N ILE A 74 10.81 3.73 -13.52
CA ILE A 74 11.13 5.07 -13.98
C ILE A 74 12.64 5.31 -13.93
N TYR A 75 13.30 4.96 -12.82
CA TYR A 75 14.74 5.07 -12.64
C TYR A 75 15.50 4.34 -13.75
N GLN A 76 15.15 3.08 -14.01
CA GLN A 76 15.75 2.29 -15.06
C GLN A 76 15.59 2.92 -16.45
N LYS A 77 14.53 3.72 -16.69
CA LYS A 77 14.36 4.44 -17.96
C LYS A 77 15.22 5.69 -18.11
N TYR A 78 15.64 6.32 -17.03
CA TYR A 78 16.46 7.53 -17.08
C TYR A 78 17.95 7.24 -16.94
N TYR A 79 18.31 6.25 -16.12
CA TYR A 79 19.70 5.90 -15.83
C TYR A 79 20.18 4.64 -16.55
N GLU A 80 19.28 3.91 -17.23
CA GLU A 80 19.57 2.67 -17.98
C GLU A 80 20.20 1.54 -17.12
N GLU A 81 20.03 1.62 -15.81
CA GLU A 81 20.52 0.65 -14.82
C GLU A 81 19.42 0.29 -13.81
N GLU A 82 19.56 -0.85 -13.15
CA GLU A 82 18.68 -1.22 -12.04
C GLU A 82 19.05 -0.44 -10.78
N PHE A 83 18.04 -0.08 -9.99
CA PHE A 83 18.27 0.58 -8.72
C PHE A 83 18.78 -0.45 -7.69
N ASP A 84 20.05 -0.36 -7.32
CA ASP A 84 20.63 -1.07 -6.19
C ASP A 84 20.69 -0.14 -4.97
N GLY A 85 19.89 -0.44 -3.95
CA GLY A 85 19.79 0.39 -2.75
C GLY A 85 18.98 -0.27 -1.65
N ASN A 86 19.54 -0.21 -0.43
CA ASN A 86 18.95 -0.80 0.77
C ASN A 86 18.37 0.29 1.67
N GLY A 87 17.12 0.08 2.13
CA GLY A 87 16.43 1.02 3.02
C GLY A 87 16.01 2.33 2.33
N HIS A 88 14.90 2.93 2.80
CA HIS A 88 14.36 4.21 2.31
C HIS A 88 14.26 4.36 0.77
N VAL A 89 13.95 3.26 0.07
CA VAL A 89 14.00 3.14 -1.40
C VAL A 89 13.22 4.25 -2.10
N ILE A 90 11.97 4.49 -1.69
CA ILE A 90 11.12 5.54 -2.28
C ILE A 90 11.76 6.93 -2.15
N GLU A 91 12.26 7.29 -0.96
CA GLU A 91 12.89 8.60 -0.74
C GLU A 91 14.16 8.78 -1.58
N THR A 92 14.98 7.73 -1.69
CA THR A 92 16.19 7.76 -2.51
C THR A 92 15.85 7.91 -4.00
N LEU A 93 14.83 7.18 -4.47
CA LEU A 93 14.37 7.28 -5.85
C LEU A 93 13.78 8.67 -6.15
N GLU A 94 12.97 9.23 -5.25
CA GLU A 94 12.44 10.59 -5.39
C GLU A 94 13.57 11.63 -5.51
N LYS A 95 14.62 11.53 -4.68
CA LYS A 95 15.80 12.42 -4.76
C LYS A 95 16.52 12.28 -6.10
N LYS A 96 16.83 11.05 -6.53
CA LYS A 96 17.57 10.80 -7.80
C LYS A 96 16.75 11.20 -9.05
N LEU A 97 15.44 11.04 -9.00
CA LEU A 97 14.54 11.34 -10.12
C LEU A 97 14.05 12.79 -10.13
N GLY A 98 14.23 13.53 -9.04
CA GLY A 98 13.74 14.90 -8.87
C GLY A 98 14.26 15.89 -9.91
N ASN A 99 15.36 15.59 -10.60
CA ASN A 99 15.88 16.40 -11.71
C ASN A 99 15.11 16.19 -13.01
N PHE A 100 14.34 15.11 -13.14
CA PHE A 100 13.64 14.73 -14.37
C PHE A 100 12.12 14.78 -14.23
N ILE A 101 11.63 14.64 -12.99
CA ILE A 101 10.23 14.41 -12.68
C ILE A 101 9.83 15.27 -11.48
N GLU A 102 8.70 15.93 -11.60
CA GLU A 102 8.01 16.50 -10.45
C GLU A 102 7.09 15.46 -9.82
N PHE A 103 7.26 15.28 -8.52
CA PHE A 103 6.32 14.54 -7.68
C PHE A 103 5.23 15.50 -7.19
N GLY A 104 4.00 15.02 -7.06
CA GLY A 104 2.95 15.82 -6.43
C GLY A 104 3.32 16.18 -4.99
N LYS A 105 2.98 17.39 -4.51
CA LYS A 105 3.12 17.75 -3.08
C LYS A 105 2.53 16.60 -2.24
N SER A 106 3.41 15.95 -1.49
CA SER A 106 3.24 14.60 -0.99
C SER A 106 2.01 14.50 -0.09
N VAL A 107 1.12 13.56 -0.40
CA VAL A 107 0.57 12.80 0.72
C VAL A 107 1.70 11.89 1.19
N ASN A 108 1.92 11.88 2.50
CA ASN A 108 3.16 11.51 3.15
C ASN A 108 3.57 10.04 2.86
N ASN A 109 4.24 9.78 1.73
CA ASN A 109 4.77 8.44 1.39
C ASN A 109 5.68 7.90 2.50
N LYS A 110 6.31 8.79 3.26
CA LYS A 110 7.05 8.45 4.48
C LYS A 110 6.18 7.71 5.49
N ASN A 111 4.93 8.15 5.68
CA ASN A 111 3.98 7.49 6.58
C ASN A 111 3.56 6.12 6.03
N LEU A 112 3.36 6.00 4.72
CA LEU A 112 3.07 4.70 4.09
C LEU A 112 4.24 3.71 4.23
N VAL A 113 5.47 4.16 4.03
CA VAL A 113 6.69 3.35 4.22
C VAL A 113 6.88 2.98 5.68
N ALA A 114 6.70 3.92 6.60
CA ALA A 114 6.81 3.68 8.04
C ALA A 114 5.74 2.69 8.53
N LEU A 115 4.50 2.85 8.06
CA LEU A 115 3.39 1.94 8.34
C LEU A 115 3.69 0.54 7.78
N ARG A 116 4.15 0.43 6.53
CA ARG A 116 4.58 -0.84 5.91
C ARG A 116 5.67 -1.52 6.74
N ASN A 117 6.71 -0.80 7.13
CA ASN A 117 7.81 -1.35 7.94
C ASN A 117 7.29 -1.84 9.28
N TYR A 118 6.41 -1.08 9.93
CA TYR A 118 5.82 -1.50 11.19
C TYR A 118 5.01 -2.79 11.02
N ILE A 119 4.10 -2.85 10.04
CA ILE A 119 3.27 -4.05 9.79
C ILE A 119 4.14 -5.29 9.56
N VAL A 120 5.15 -5.19 8.67
CA VAL A 120 6.04 -6.30 8.32
C VAL A 120 6.80 -6.81 9.55
N HIS A 121 7.23 -5.93 10.45
CA HIS A 121 8.04 -6.29 11.61
C HIS A 121 7.23 -6.52 12.91
N GLN A 122 5.93 -6.22 12.93
CA GLN A 122 5.06 -6.32 14.11
C GLN A 122 3.84 -7.19 13.85
N LYS A 123 4.08 -8.51 13.73
CA LYS A 123 3.05 -9.57 13.62
C LYS A 123 2.06 -9.41 12.46
N TYR A 124 2.38 -8.60 11.44
CA TYR A 124 1.49 -8.36 10.29
C TYR A 124 0.10 -7.85 10.70
N SER A 125 0.07 -7.01 11.75
CA SER A 125 -1.16 -6.53 12.38
C SER A 125 -1.34 -5.02 12.17
N LEU A 126 -2.46 -4.66 11.54
CA LEU A 126 -2.87 -3.26 11.40
C LEU A 126 -3.41 -2.69 12.71
N GLU A 127 -4.05 -3.50 13.54
CA GLU A 127 -4.55 -3.05 14.84
C GLU A 127 -3.38 -2.61 15.75
N LEU A 128 -2.27 -3.37 15.75
CA LEU A 128 -1.06 -2.97 16.47
C LEU A 128 -0.44 -1.69 15.89
N ALA A 129 -0.54 -1.48 14.57
CA ALA A 129 -0.07 -0.27 13.93
C ALA A 129 -0.93 0.95 14.34
N LYS A 130 -2.26 0.80 14.38
CA LYS A 130 -3.19 1.85 14.82
C LYS A 130 -3.04 2.22 16.30
N LYS A 131 -2.66 1.28 17.16
CA LYS A 131 -2.28 1.60 18.56
C LYS A 131 -1.07 2.52 18.66
N ASN A 132 -0.28 2.61 17.58
CA ASN A 132 0.86 3.50 17.44
C ASN A 132 0.62 4.57 16.36
N ALA A 133 -0.65 4.89 16.07
CA ALA A 133 -1.06 5.74 14.95
C ALA A 133 -0.40 7.13 14.93
N GLU A 134 -0.07 7.68 16.09
CA GLU A 134 0.68 8.95 16.24
C GLU A 134 2.03 8.93 15.51
N LYS A 135 2.68 7.77 15.40
CA LYS A 135 3.95 7.61 14.65
C LYS A 135 3.78 7.71 13.13
N PHE A 136 2.55 7.59 12.65
CA PHE A 136 2.20 7.52 11.23
C PHE A 136 1.26 8.63 10.78
N ASP A 137 0.95 9.59 11.67
CA ASP A 137 -0.05 10.65 11.44
C ASP A 137 -1.42 10.07 11.02
N LEU A 138 -1.85 9.02 11.73
CA LEU A 138 -3.14 8.36 11.53
C LEU A 138 -4.05 8.61 12.73
N ASP A 139 -5.37 8.58 12.50
CA ASP A 139 -6.34 8.52 13.58
C ASP A 139 -6.37 7.10 14.17
N ARG A 140 -6.13 6.97 15.48
CA ARG A 140 -6.18 5.69 16.20
C ARG A 140 -7.55 5.01 16.13
N ASN A 141 -8.61 5.78 15.95
CA ASN A 141 -9.99 5.30 15.88
C ASN A 141 -10.43 4.95 14.45
N MET A 142 -9.56 5.15 13.47
CA MET A 142 -9.84 4.83 12.07
C MET A 142 -10.10 3.33 11.89
N SER A 143 -11.19 2.99 11.22
CA SER A 143 -11.45 1.61 10.78
C SER A 143 -10.44 1.16 9.73
N ASN A 144 -10.33 -0.16 9.51
CA ASN A 144 -9.41 -0.69 8.50
C ASN A 144 -9.88 -0.32 7.08
N GLU A 145 -11.19 -0.22 6.89
CA GLU A 145 -11.84 0.26 5.69
C GLU A 145 -11.48 1.72 5.38
N GLU A 146 -11.63 2.63 6.36
CA GLU A 146 -11.23 4.03 6.21
C GLU A 146 -9.73 4.19 5.93
N LEU A 147 -8.90 3.43 6.65
CA LEU A 147 -7.45 3.44 6.44
C LEU A 147 -7.10 2.98 5.02
N PHE A 148 -7.69 1.89 4.55
CA PHE A 148 -7.47 1.43 3.18
C PHE A 148 -7.89 2.50 2.16
N SER A 149 -9.08 3.09 2.29
CA SER A 149 -9.56 4.13 1.38
C SER A 149 -8.65 5.36 1.37
N LEU A 150 -8.13 5.77 2.52
CA LEU A 150 -7.16 6.86 2.64
C LEU A 150 -5.87 6.52 1.89
N LEU A 151 -5.27 5.36 2.19
CA LEU A 151 -4.01 4.92 1.58
C LEU A 151 -4.15 4.73 0.07
N PHE A 152 -5.26 4.16 -0.39
CA PHE A 152 -5.60 4.00 -1.79
C PHE A 152 -5.63 5.36 -2.50
N LYS A 153 -6.42 6.32 -1.99
CA LYS A 153 -6.55 7.66 -2.56
C LYS A 153 -5.21 8.39 -2.62
N ASN A 154 -4.41 8.25 -1.57
CA ASN A 154 -3.09 8.86 -1.48
C ASN A 154 -2.13 8.27 -2.52
N THR A 155 -2.09 6.95 -2.64
CA THR A 155 -1.27 6.21 -3.61
C THR A 155 -1.68 6.57 -5.03
N TYR A 156 -2.98 6.53 -5.33
CA TYR A 156 -3.53 6.87 -6.63
C TYR A 156 -3.19 8.32 -7.02
N SER A 157 -3.45 9.27 -6.11
CA SER A 157 -3.16 10.69 -6.33
C SER A 157 -1.66 10.96 -6.51
N TYR A 158 -0.81 10.28 -5.74
CA TYR A 158 0.63 10.38 -5.88
C TYR A 158 1.07 9.97 -7.29
N ILE A 159 0.66 8.77 -7.75
CA ILE A 159 1.00 8.26 -9.08
C ILE A 159 0.48 9.20 -10.17
N GLU A 160 -0.76 9.67 -10.08
CA GLU A 160 -1.34 10.60 -11.06
C GLU A 160 -0.58 11.91 -11.19
N LYS A 161 -0.06 12.45 -10.09
CA LYS A 161 0.65 13.74 -10.07
C LYS A 161 2.09 13.66 -10.57
N ILE A 162 2.68 12.47 -10.72
CA ILE A 162 4.00 12.29 -11.33
C ILE A 162 3.99 12.87 -12.75
N LYS A 163 4.81 13.88 -13.01
CA LYS A 163 4.92 14.53 -14.33
C LYS A 163 6.38 14.83 -14.65
N LYS A 164 6.72 14.89 -15.95
CA LYS A 164 8.04 15.37 -16.36
C LYS A 164 8.18 16.84 -16.00
N ILE A 165 9.37 17.25 -15.56
CA ILE A 165 9.76 18.66 -15.60
C ILE A 165 9.78 19.05 -17.07
N LYS A 166 9.10 20.14 -17.43
CA LYS A 166 9.17 20.68 -18.80
C LYS A 166 10.57 21.25 -18.98
N GLU A 167 11.30 20.73 -19.97
CA GLU A 167 12.48 21.39 -20.56
C GLU A 167 12.03 22.62 -21.35
#